data_AF-A0A974SR80-F1
#
_entry.id   AF-A0A974SR80-F1
#
_cell.length_a   1.000
_cell.length_b   1.000
_cell.length_c   1.000
_cell.angle_alpha   90.00
_cell.angle_beta   90.00
_cell.angle_gamma   90.00
#
_symmetry.space_group_name_H-M   'P 1'
#
loop_
_entity.id
_entity.type
_entity.pdbx_description
1 polymer ?
#
loop_
_entity_poly.entity_id
_entity_poly.type
_entity_poly.pdbx_seq_one_letter_code
_entity_poly.pdbx_strand_id
1 'polypeptide(L)'
;MSNQFGLLRTERFRPFFFTQFLGAFNDNLFKNALVVLLTFQSAQWTTLRPEILANLAAGIFILPFFLFSATAGQLADKYDKSRLARLVKVLEMGIMAVAAAGFALHSLALLLAALFLLGLHSTLFGPVKYAILPQHLQETELVGGNALVEAGTFVAILVGTLAGGLLAGAGLDPVWIAGAGFLVAALGYAVSRGIPVAPAPVPELRVNPNPFTETWRNIGFARENRTVFLSILGISWFWLYGALFLAQFPAFAKNVLGGDEAAVTLLLATFTVGIGIGSLLCERLSAKHVELGLVPFGSIGLTLFGLDLGLASMSFVPAPMPLPVGALLAQPALWRILADLVLIGIFGGLFIVPLYALVQLRSAPQQRARIIAANNILNALFMVVGALGAAALLGAGLSIPALFAVAALCNAAVALYIYGLVPEFLLRFLAWLLIHTVYRVEKRGVEHIPHEGAALVVCNHVSFVDPVILMAVSPRPIRFVMDHRIFRTPIISFIFRHSRAIPIAPAKEDPAMMERAFAEVAKALDAGELVGIFPEGRITDNGELYPFRPGVTRILDKNPVPVIPLALQGLWGSFFSRKDGPAMTRPFRRGLLSTIAVVGAPPVAAAEATPERLQAIVQDLRGDWK
;
A
#
# COMPACT_ATOMS: atom_id res chain seq x y z
N MET A 1 5.45 -16.70 18.28
CA MET A 1 4.80 -15.75 17.34
C MET A 1 5.45 -15.90 15.97
N SER A 2 4.70 -16.26 14.91
CA SER A 2 5.26 -16.36 13.54
C SER A 2 5.52 -14.96 12.96
N ASN A 3 6.76 -14.70 12.57
CA ASN A 3 7.29 -13.47 11.94
C ASN A 3 7.15 -13.59 10.40
N GLN A 4 6.94 -12.53 9.60
CA GLN A 4 6.85 -12.63 8.12
C GLN A 4 7.97 -13.43 7.48
N PHE A 5 9.19 -13.36 8.03
CA PHE A 5 10.33 -14.14 7.54
C PHE A 5 10.12 -15.66 7.60
N GLY A 6 9.13 -16.14 8.35
CA GLY A 6 8.64 -17.51 8.31
C GLY A 6 8.17 -17.93 6.91
N LEU A 7 7.60 -17.01 6.13
CA LEU A 7 7.19 -17.26 4.74
C LEU A 7 8.38 -17.67 3.86
N LEU A 8 9.56 -17.08 4.09
CA LEU A 8 10.80 -17.47 3.38
C LEU A 8 11.28 -18.89 3.69
N ARG A 9 10.74 -19.54 4.73
CA ARG A 9 11.02 -20.95 5.04
C ARG A 9 10.00 -21.89 4.43
N THR A 10 8.86 -21.38 3.95
CA THR A 10 7.79 -22.20 3.38
C THR A 10 8.03 -22.47 1.89
N GLU A 11 7.76 -23.69 1.46
CA GLU A 11 7.89 -24.07 0.04
C GLU A 11 6.89 -23.35 -0.87
N ARG A 12 5.76 -22.90 -0.32
CA ARG A 12 4.74 -22.15 -1.06
C ARG A 12 5.11 -20.71 -1.40
N PHE A 13 6.07 -20.12 -0.71
CA PHE A 13 6.45 -18.72 -0.93
C PHE A 13 7.93 -18.54 -1.29
N ARG A 14 8.83 -19.30 -0.67
CA ARG A 14 10.28 -19.15 -0.86
C ARG A 14 10.73 -19.21 -2.33
N PRO A 15 10.33 -20.21 -3.15
CA PRO A 15 10.77 -20.29 -4.54
C PRO A 15 10.24 -19.12 -5.37
N PHE A 16 9.01 -18.68 -5.12
CA PHE A 16 8.43 -17.51 -5.77
C PHE A 16 9.20 -16.23 -5.41
N PHE A 17 9.49 -16.01 -4.13
CA PHE A 17 10.24 -14.85 -3.66
C PHE A 17 11.62 -14.73 -4.32
N PHE A 18 12.39 -15.83 -4.38
CA PHE A 18 13.71 -15.79 -5.01
C PHE A 18 13.64 -15.70 -6.53
N THR A 19 12.63 -16.28 -7.17
CA THR A 19 12.41 -16.14 -8.62
C THR A 19 12.16 -14.68 -9.01
N GLN A 20 11.32 -13.97 -8.25
CA GLN A 20 11.06 -12.55 -8.51
C GLN A 20 12.26 -11.68 -8.15
N PHE A 21 12.98 -11.98 -7.07
CA PHE A 21 14.18 -11.26 -6.66
C PHE A 21 15.27 -11.32 -7.73
N LEU A 22 15.57 -12.54 -8.23
CA LEU A 22 16.58 -12.74 -9.27
C LEU A 22 16.18 -12.08 -10.59
N GLY A 23 14.89 -12.08 -10.93
CA GLY A 23 14.39 -11.35 -12.10
C GLY A 23 14.60 -9.84 -11.98
N ALA A 24 14.15 -9.24 -10.88
CA ALA A 24 14.34 -7.81 -10.65
C ALA A 24 15.82 -7.42 -10.59
N PHE A 25 16.67 -8.28 -10.02
CA PHE A 25 18.11 -8.09 -10.00
C PHE A 25 18.68 -8.07 -11.42
N ASN A 26 18.34 -9.07 -12.24
CA ASN A 26 18.88 -9.20 -13.59
C ASN A 26 18.43 -8.06 -14.51
N ASP A 27 17.17 -7.66 -14.42
CA ASP A 27 16.61 -6.52 -15.13
C ASP A 27 17.47 -5.26 -14.92
N ASN A 28 17.82 -5.00 -13.66
CA ASN A 28 18.59 -3.81 -13.28
C ASN A 28 20.09 -3.97 -13.54
N LEU A 29 20.63 -5.19 -13.43
CA LEU A 29 22.02 -5.49 -13.79
C LEU A 29 22.25 -5.17 -15.27
N PHE A 30 21.46 -5.75 -16.17
CA PHE A 30 21.65 -5.55 -17.61
C PHE A 30 21.34 -4.10 -18.02
N LYS A 31 20.19 -3.56 -17.57
CA LYS A 31 19.79 -2.18 -17.91
C LYS A 31 20.84 -1.18 -17.46
N ASN A 32 21.29 -1.26 -16.20
CA ASN A 32 22.25 -0.28 -15.69
C ASN A 32 23.62 -0.44 -16.34
N ALA A 33 24.10 -1.67 -16.54
CA ALA A 33 25.35 -1.90 -17.27
C ALA A 33 25.31 -1.31 -18.68
N LEU A 34 24.21 -1.51 -19.40
CA LEU A 34 24.01 -0.94 -20.73
C LEU A 34 23.98 0.60 -20.68
N VAL A 35 23.26 1.21 -19.73
CA VAL A 35 23.23 2.67 -19.58
C VAL A 35 24.61 3.24 -19.27
N VAL A 36 25.38 2.62 -18.38
CA VAL A 36 26.76 3.05 -18.07
C VAL A 36 27.64 2.95 -19.32
N LEU A 37 27.64 1.82 -20.02
CA LEU A 37 28.42 1.64 -21.26
C LEU A 37 28.03 2.68 -22.32
N LEU A 38 26.73 2.88 -22.56
CA LEU A 38 26.26 3.87 -23.52
C LEU A 38 26.56 5.31 -23.10
N THR A 39 26.67 5.58 -21.80
CA THR A 39 26.97 6.93 -21.31
C THR A 39 28.44 7.26 -21.49
N PHE A 40 29.34 6.36 -21.09
CA PHE A 40 30.78 6.62 -21.06
C PHE A 40 31.52 6.19 -22.33
N GLN A 41 30.97 5.24 -23.09
CA GLN A 41 31.58 4.71 -24.30
C GLN A 41 30.75 4.98 -25.56
N SER A 42 29.74 5.87 -25.51
CA SER A 42 28.82 6.20 -26.63
C SER A 42 29.53 6.31 -27.99
N ALA A 43 30.66 7.01 -28.05
CA ALA A 43 31.42 7.27 -29.26
C ALA A 43 31.88 6.01 -30.01
N GLN A 44 31.99 4.87 -29.33
CA GLN A 44 32.34 3.58 -29.95
C GLN A 44 31.12 2.86 -30.56
N TRP A 45 29.91 3.22 -30.14
CA TRP A 45 28.67 2.52 -30.48
C TRP A 45 27.75 3.34 -31.38
N THR A 46 27.78 4.67 -31.27
CA THR A 46 26.88 5.58 -31.97
C THR A 46 27.36 7.03 -31.93
N THR A 47 26.77 7.87 -32.78
CA THR A 47 26.96 9.33 -32.78
C THR A 47 25.91 10.08 -31.95
N LEU A 48 24.93 9.36 -31.37
CA LEU A 48 23.92 9.95 -30.51
C LEU A 48 24.50 10.41 -29.17
N ARG A 49 23.97 11.51 -28.63
CA ARG A 49 24.37 12.03 -27.33
C ARG A 49 24.00 11.05 -26.20
N PRO A 50 24.85 10.87 -25.17
CA PRO A 50 24.59 10.01 -24.01
C PRO A 50 23.22 10.19 -23.36
N GLU A 51 22.76 11.44 -23.22
CA GLU A 51 21.48 11.76 -22.56
C GLU A 51 20.29 11.24 -23.37
N ILE A 52 20.39 11.27 -24.70
CA ILE A 52 19.35 10.74 -25.59
C ILE A 52 19.30 9.22 -25.47
N LEU A 53 20.46 8.56 -25.40
CA LEU A 53 20.55 7.10 -25.26
C LEU A 53 20.00 6.61 -23.92
N ALA A 54 20.32 7.28 -22.82
CA ALA A 54 19.79 6.94 -21.50
C ALA A 54 18.26 7.07 -21.46
N ASN A 55 17.71 8.16 -22.01
CA ASN A 55 16.27 8.36 -22.10
C ASN A 55 15.59 7.33 -23.03
N LEU A 56 16.22 7.01 -24.16
CA LEU A 56 15.74 6.00 -25.08
C LEU A 56 15.73 4.62 -24.42
N ALA A 57 16.79 4.24 -23.71
CA ALA A 57 16.88 2.98 -22.98
C ALA A 57 15.78 2.87 -21.91
N ALA A 58 15.56 3.93 -21.12
CA ALA A 58 14.48 3.98 -20.14
C ALA A 58 13.09 3.84 -20.80
N GLY A 59 12.84 4.57 -21.90
CA GLY A 59 11.58 4.51 -22.64
C GLY A 59 11.33 3.15 -23.28
N ILE A 60 12.33 2.56 -23.93
CA ILE A 60 12.26 1.24 -24.57
C ILE A 60 11.98 0.15 -23.52
N PHE A 61 12.58 0.24 -22.34
CA PHE A 61 12.33 -0.72 -21.27
C PHE A 61 10.89 -0.64 -20.71
N ILE A 62 10.31 0.56 -20.64
CA ILE A 62 8.96 0.77 -20.09
C ILE A 62 7.86 0.51 -21.15
N LEU A 63 8.15 0.75 -22.43
CA LEU A 63 7.18 0.64 -23.54
C LEU A 63 6.37 -0.68 -23.54
N PRO A 64 6.97 -1.87 -23.33
CA PRO A 64 6.22 -3.12 -23.26
C PRO A 64 5.09 -3.16 -22.24
N PHE A 65 5.22 -2.43 -21.11
CA PHE A 65 4.19 -2.40 -20.07
C PHE A 65 2.88 -1.79 -20.60
N PHE A 66 2.96 -0.80 -21.49
CA PHE A 66 1.77 -0.23 -22.14
C PHE A 66 1.15 -1.17 -23.17
N LEU A 67 2.00 -1.83 -23.96
CA LEU A 67 1.56 -2.59 -25.13
C LEU A 67 1.05 -3.98 -24.77
N PHE A 68 1.63 -4.63 -23.75
CA PHE A 68 1.42 -6.05 -23.52
C PHE A 68 0.88 -6.40 -22.14
N SER A 69 0.79 -5.46 -21.20
CA SER A 69 0.35 -5.80 -19.84
C SER A 69 -1.11 -6.30 -19.81
N ALA A 70 -2.00 -5.71 -20.62
CA ALA A 70 -3.38 -6.17 -20.73
C ALA A 70 -3.47 -7.63 -21.19
N THR A 71 -2.68 -8.00 -22.20
CA THR A 71 -2.56 -9.38 -22.69
C THR A 71 -1.92 -10.29 -21.65
N ALA A 72 -0.88 -9.84 -20.95
CA ALA A 72 -0.26 -10.58 -19.86
C ALA A 72 -1.25 -10.92 -18.74
N GLY A 73 -2.16 -9.99 -18.40
CA GLY A 73 -3.24 -10.23 -17.45
C GLY A 73 -4.17 -11.35 -17.88
N GLN A 74 -4.59 -11.36 -19.16
CA GLN A 74 -5.41 -12.44 -19.72
C GLN A 74 -4.67 -13.79 -19.69
N LEU A 75 -3.39 -13.81 -20.06
CA LEU A 75 -2.58 -15.03 -20.02
C LEU A 75 -2.47 -15.58 -18.59
N ALA A 76 -2.29 -14.70 -17.59
CA ALA A 76 -2.19 -15.07 -16.18
C ALA A 76 -3.51 -15.57 -15.56
N ASP A 77 -4.66 -15.15 -16.09
CA ASP A 77 -5.97 -15.71 -15.71
C ASP A 77 -6.28 -17.02 -16.47
N LYS A 78 -5.76 -17.17 -17.69
CA LYS A 78 -6.00 -18.34 -18.56
C LYS A 78 -5.11 -19.55 -18.25
N TYR A 79 -3.84 -19.32 -17.94
CA TYR A 79 -2.84 -20.38 -17.74
C TYR A 79 -2.39 -20.48 -16.29
N ASP A 80 -1.83 -21.63 -15.95
CA ASP A 80 -1.23 -21.85 -14.64
C ASP A 80 -0.08 -20.86 -14.41
N LYS A 81 -0.14 -20.13 -13.30
CA LYS A 81 0.78 -19.04 -12.97
C LYS A 81 2.20 -19.54 -12.69
N SER A 82 2.35 -20.76 -12.16
CA SER A 82 3.66 -21.37 -11.93
C SER A 82 4.34 -21.77 -13.24
N ARG A 83 3.56 -22.18 -14.26
CA ARG A 83 4.08 -22.46 -15.60
C ARG A 83 4.51 -21.17 -16.31
N LEU A 84 3.71 -20.12 -16.19
CA LEU A 84 4.07 -18.80 -16.73
C LEU A 84 5.33 -18.24 -16.07
N ALA A 85 5.46 -18.35 -14.74
CA ALA A 85 6.67 -17.93 -14.03
C ALA A 85 7.93 -18.65 -14.56
N ARG A 86 7.85 -19.95 -14.80
CA ARG A 86 8.94 -20.75 -15.40
C ARG A 86 9.25 -20.32 -16.84
N LEU A 87 8.23 -20.15 -17.66
CA LEU A 87 8.37 -19.75 -19.06
C LEU A 87 9.07 -18.39 -19.17
N VAL A 88 8.68 -17.43 -18.33
CA VAL A 88 9.29 -16.11 -18.22
C VAL A 88 10.80 -16.24 -17.94
N LYS A 89 11.23 -17.08 -17.00
CA LYS A 89 12.67 -17.31 -16.75
C LYS A 89 13.41 -17.96 -17.92
N VAL A 90 12.74 -18.81 -18.71
CA VAL A 90 13.33 -19.34 -19.96
C VAL A 90 13.49 -18.25 -21.01
N LEU A 91 12.49 -17.37 -21.16
CA LEU A 91 12.59 -16.21 -22.04
C LEU A 91 13.75 -15.30 -21.61
N GLU A 92 13.93 -15.09 -20.30
CA GLU A 92 15.03 -14.30 -19.75
C GLU A 92 16.41 -14.83 -20.19
N MET A 93 16.64 -16.14 -20.12
CA MET A 93 17.88 -16.75 -20.64
C MET A 93 18.08 -16.50 -22.14
N GLY A 94 17.00 -16.61 -22.94
CA GLY A 94 17.04 -16.28 -24.36
C GLY A 94 17.37 -14.82 -24.62
N ILE A 95 16.83 -13.90 -23.83
CA ILE A 95 17.11 -12.46 -23.92
C ILE A 95 18.57 -12.17 -23.60
N MET A 96 19.15 -12.84 -22.59
CA MET A 96 20.57 -12.71 -22.27
C MET A 96 21.46 -13.25 -23.40
N ALA A 97 21.04 -14.27 -24.13
CA ALA A 97 21.75 -14.73 -25.33
C ALA A 97 21.70 -13.68 -26.46
N VAL A 98 20.55 -13.00 -26.67
CA VAL A 98 20.45 -11.88 -27.62
C VAL A 98 21.35 -10.72 -27.19
N ALA A 99 21.41 -10.40 -25.89
CA ALA A 99 22.31 -9.39 -25.36
C ALA A 99 23.79 -9.76 -25.60
N ALA A 100 24.17 -11.02 -25.36
CA ALA A 100 25.52 -11.51 -25.64
C ALA A 100 25.89 -11.37 -27.12
N ALA A 101 24.97 -11.70 -28.03
CA ALA A 101 25.14 -11.48 -29.47
C ALA A 101 25.26 -9.99 -29.80
N GLY A 102 24.47 -9.13 -29.14
CA GLY A 102 24.55 -7.67 -29.30
C GLY A 102 25.90 -7.10 -28.91
N PHE A 103 26.49 -7.57 -27.81
CA PHE A 103 27.84 -7.17 -27.40
C PHE A 103 28.91 -7.72 -28.36
N ALA A 104 28.87 -9.02 -28.68
CA ALA A 104 29.85 -9.64 -29.56
C ALA A 104 29.87 -9.01 -30.97
N LEU A 105 28.69 -8.72 -31.52
CA LEU A 105 28.53 -8.10 -32.84
C LEU A 105 28.64 -6.57 -32.81
N HIS A 106 28.90 -5.96 -31.65
CA HIS A 106 28.93 -4.50 -31.47
C HIS A 106 27.67 -3.79 -32.03
N SER A 107 26.50 -4.40 -31.84
CA SER A 107 25.23 -3.93 -32.39
C SER A 107 24.36 -3.27 -31.32
N LEU A 108 24.32 -1.94 -31.33
CA LEU A 108 23.43 -1.17 -30.45
C LEU A 108 21.96 -1.55 -30.64
N ALA A 109 21.53 -1.82 -31.88
CA ALA A 109 20.16 -2.22 -32.18
C ALA A 109 19.78 -3.53 -31.48
N LEU A 110 20.68 -4.52 -31.45
CA LEU A 110 20.45 -5.78 -30.73
C LEU A 110 20.42 -5.59 -29.21
N LEU A 111 21.26 -4.70 -28.67
CA LEU A 111 21.26 -4.39 -27.24
C LEU A 111 19.97 -3.67 -26.81
N LEU A 112 19.49 -2.72 -27.62
CA LEU A 112 18.21 -2.05 -27.39
C LEU A 112 17.02 -3.02 -27.58
N ALA A 113 17.11 -3.95 -28.54
CA ALA A 113 16.12 -5.01 -28.69
C ALA A 113 16.12 -5.97 -27.49
N ALA A 114 17.28 -6.36 -26.96
CA ALA A 114 17.38 -7.15 -25.74
C ALA A 114 16.76 -6.41 -24.55
N LEU A 115 16.99 -5.09 -24.42
CA LEU A 115 16.38 -4.27 -23.37
C LEU A 115 14.85 -4.19 -23.51
N PHE A 116 14.33 -4.06 -24.73
CA PHE A 116 12.89 -4.11 -25.00
C PHE A 116 12.31 -5.48 -24.60
N LEU A 117 12.97 -6.57 -25.00
CA LEU A 117 12.52 -7.92 -24.67
C LEU A 117 12.57 -8.18 -23.16
N LEU A 118 13.53 -7.59 -22.45
CA LEU A 118 13.61 -7.64 -20.99
C LEU A 118 12.42 -6.91 -20.35
N GLY A 119 12.05 -5.73 -20.86
CA GLY A 119 10.83 -5.04 -20.44
C GLY A 119 9.55 -5.86 -20.74
N LEU A 120 9.50 -6.56 -21.88
CA LEU A 120 8.41 -7.47 -22.22
C LEU A 120 8.34 -8.65 -21.26
N HIS A 121 9.47 -9.26 -20.93
CA HIS A 121 9.60 -10.31 -19.93
C HIS A 121 9.02 -9.87 -18.57
N SER A 122 9.37 -8.68 -18.09
CA SER A 122 8.88 -8.16 -16.81
C SER A 122 7.39 -7.80 -16.87
N THR A 123 6.91 -7.36 -18.04
CA THR A 123 5.49 -7.14 -18.32
C THR A 123 4.66 -8.42 -18.22
N LEU A 124 5.17 -9.53 -18.77
CA LEU A 124 4.53 -10.84 -18.69
C LEU A 124 4.48 -11.36 -17.25
N PHE A 125 5.53 -11.09 -16.47
CA PHE A 125 5.62 -11.55 -15.09
C PHE A 125 4.81 -10.72 -14.10
N GLY A 126 4.61 -9.42 -14.35
CA GLY A 126 3.93 -8.50 -13.42
C GLY A 126 2.56 -8.99 -12.91
N PRO A 127 1.61 -9.36 -13.78
CA PRO A 127 0.32 -9.93 -13.35
C PRO A 127 0.46 -11.23 -12.57
N VAL A 128 1.41 -12.10 -12.96
CA VAL A 128 1.69 -13.36 -12.27
C VAL A 128 2.22 -13.09 -10.85
N LYS A 129 3.16 -12.15 -10.71
CA LYS A 129 3.81 -11.77 -9.45
C LYS A 129 2.80 -11.46 -8.35
N TYR A 130 1.82 -10.61 -8.62
CA TYR A 130 0.87 -10.18 -7.57
C TYR A 130 -0.38 -11.05 -7.50
N ALA A 131 -0.80 -11.70 -8.59
CA ALA A 131 -2.00 -12.53 -8.57
C ALA A 131 -1.79 -13.93 -7.98
N ILE A 132 -0.54 -14.42 -7.90
CA ILE A 132 -0.21 -15.71 -7.26
C ILE A 132 -0.24 -15.63 -5.74
N LEU A 133 0.05 -14.46 -5.15
CA LEU A 133 0.14 -14.29 -3.69
C LEU A 133 -1.12 -14.78 -2.97
N PRO A 134 -2.36 -14.38 -3.35
CA PRO A 134 -3.54 -14.83 -2.63
C PRO A 134 -4.01 -16.24 -3.02
N GLN A 135 -3.32 -16.92 -3.94
CA GLN A 135 -3.52 -18.36 -4.16
C GLN A 135 -2.65 -19.21 -3.23
N HIS A 136 -1.48 -18.70 -2.80
CA HIS A 136 -0.51 -19.45 -2.00
C HIS A 136 -0.46 -19.00 -0.53
N LEU A 137 -0.94 -17.80 -0.21
CA LEU A 137 -0.93 -17.21 1.12
C LEU A 137 -2.33 -17.10 1.71
N GLN A 138 -2.43 -17.21 3.03
CA GLN A 138 -3.64 -16.87 3.76
C GLN A 138 -3.86 -15.35 3.78
N GLU A 139 -5.09 -14.90 4.00
CA GLU A 139 -5.41 -13.46 4.07
C GLU A 139 -4.56 -12.71 5.11
N THR A 140 -4.30 -13.35 6.26
CA THR A 140 -3.45 -12.80 7.32
C THR A 140 -1.96 -12.74 6.96
N GLU A 141 -1.55 -13.46 5.92
CA GLU A 141 -0.16 -13.51 5.44
C GLU A 141 0.05 -12.56 4.25
N LEU A 142 -1.01 -12.04 3.63
CA LEU A 142 -0.92 -11.22 2.41
C LEU A 142 -0.10 -9.95 2.61
N VAL A 143 -0.25 -9.27 3.75
CA VAL A 143 0.51 -8.05 4.02
C VAL A 143 2.00 -8.37 4.18
N GLY A 144 2.35 -9.41 4.94
CA GLY A 144 3.73 -9.85 5.09
C GLY A 144 4.35 -10.36 3.79
N GLY A 145 3.57 -11.07 2.97
CA GLY A 145 3.98 -11.52 1.64
C GLY A 145 4.28 -10.35 0.70
N ASN A 146 3.40 -9.35 0.64
CA ASN A 146 3.64 -8.13 -0.14
C ASN A 146 4.82 -7.34 0.42
N ALA A 147 4.94 -7.18 1.74
CA ALA A 147 6.06 -6.51 2.38
C ALA A 147 7.42 -7.13 1.99
N LEU A 148 7.52 -8.45 2.03
CA LEU A 148 8.73 -9.16 1.59
C LEU A 148 8.98 -8.97 0.11
N VAL A 149 7.97 -9.13 -0.74
CA VAL A 149 8.11 -8.97 -2.21
C VAL A 149 8.57 -7.56 -2.56
N GLU A 150 7.99 -6.53 -1.95
CA GLU A 150 8.38 -5.13 -2.17
C GLU A 150 9.81 -4.88 -1.68
N ALA A 151 10.12 -5.21 -0.42
CA ALA A 151 11.48 -5.05 0.12
C ALA A 151 12.53 -5.80 -0.72
N GLY A 152 12.23 -7.03 -1.12
CA GLY A 152 13.09 -7.83 -1.99
C GLY A 152 13.27 -7.22 -3.38
N THR A 153 12.21 -6.66 -3.97
CA THR A 153 12.28 -5.98 -5.27
C THR A 153 13.23 -4.78 -5.20
N PHE A 154 13.10 -3.93 -4.19
CA PHE A 154 13.95 -2.75 -4.03
C PHE A 154 15.42 -3.10 -3.74
N VAL A 155 15.66 -4.10 -2.87
CA VAL A 155 17.04 -4.60 -2.67
C VAL A 155 17.61 -5.17 -3.96
N ALA A 156 16.82 -5.95 -4.72
CA ALA A 156 17.26 -6.49 -6.01
C ALA A 156 17.60 -5.38 -7.02
N ILE A 157 16.78 -4.32 -7.10
CA ILE A 157 17.05 -3.14 -7.93
C ILE A 157 18.39 -2.51 -7.55
N LEU A 158 18.64 -2.25 -6.26
CA LEU A 158 19.88 -1.64 -5.79
C LEU A 158 21.09 -2.50 -6.11
N VAL A 159 21.09 -3.77 -5.66
CA VAL A 159 22.25 -4.65 -5.84
C VAL A 159 22.49 -4.93 -7.33
N GLY A 160 21.42 -5.08 -8.13
CA GLY A 160 21.49 -5.24 -9.57
C GLY A 160 22.10 -4.01 -10.26
N THR A 161 21.61 -2.81 -9.90
CA THR A 161 22.15 -1.54 -10.43
C THR A 161 23.64 -1.41 -10.13
N LEU A 162 24.06 -1.67 -8.89
CA LEU A 162 25.47 -1.60 -8.50
C LEU A 162 26.32 -2.65 -9.23
N ALA A 163 25.86 -3.90 -9.29
CA ALA A 163 26.56 -4.96 -10.00
C ALA A 163 26.71 -4.62 -11.49
N GLY A 164 25.66 -4.11 -12.13
CA GLY A 164 25.70 -3.69 -13.52
C GLY A 164 26.69 -2.55 -13.78
N GLY A 165 26.70 -1.54 -12.92
CA GLY A 165 27.63 -0.41 -13.03
C GLY A 165 29.09 -0.84 -12.83
N LEU A 166 29.36 -1.68 -11.83
CA LEU A 166 30.70 -2.22 -11.57
C LEU A 166 31.19 -3.10 -12.71
N LEU A 167 30.35 -4.00 -13.25
CA LEU A 167 30.72 -4.85 -14.38
C LEU A 167 31.03 -4.03 -15.64
N ALA A 168 30.22 -3.00 -15.93
CA ALA A 168 30.47 -2.09 -17.04
C ALA A 168 31.74 -1.26 -16.86
N GLY A 169 32.05 -0.85 -15.62
CA GLY A 169 33.23 -0.04 -15.29
C GLY A 169 34.54 -0.82 -15.12
N ALA A 170 34.48 -2.15 -15.01
CA ALA A 170 35.65 -3.00 -14.72
C ALA A 170 36.66 -3.11 -15.88
N GLY A 171 36.36 -2.55 -17.06
CA GLY A 171 37.20 -2.68 -18.26
C GLY A 171 37.25 -4.10 -18.83
N LEU A 172 36.35 -4.98 -18.37
CA LEU A 172 36.17 -6.32 -18.91
C LEU A 172 35.43 -6.25 -20.25
N ASP A 173 35.55 -7.32 -21.05
CA ASP A 173 34.74 -7.47 -22.26
C ASP A 173 33.23 -7.39 -21.89
N PRO A 174 32.45 -6.48 -22.51
CA PRO A 174 31.02 -6.32 -22.24
C PRO A 174 30.20 -7.61 -22.34
N VAL A 175 30.67 -8.63 -23.06
CA VAL A 175 30.03 -9.96 -23.13
C VAL A 175 29.88 -10.60 -21.73
N TRP A 176 30.75 -10.30 -20.77
CA TRP A 176 30.63 -10.79 -19.39
C TRP A 176 29.39 -10.29 -18.67
N ILE A 177 28.85 -9.13 -19.04
CA ILE A 177 27.58 -8.63 -18.50
C ILE A 177 26.43 -9.59 -18.87
N ALA A 178 26.38 -9.99 -20.15
CA ALA A 178 25.39 -10.94 -20.63
C ALA A 178 25.61 -12.34 -20.04
N GLY A 179 26.86 -12.75 -19.84
CA GLY A 179 27.21 -14.00 -19.15
C GLY A 179 26.72 -14.04 -17.70
N ALA A 180 26.97 -12.97 -16.94
CA ALA A 180 26.48 -12.83 -15.57
C ALA A 180 24.95 -12.84 -15.52
N GLY A 181 24.29 -12.09 -16.42
CA GLY A 181 22.84 -12.07 -16.51
C GLY A 181 22.25 -13.43 -16.89
N PHE A 182 22.89 -14.18 -17.79
CA PHE A 182 22.47 -15.54 -18.14
C PHE A 182 22.56 -16.50 -16.94
N LEU A 183 23.64 -16.43 -16.16
CA LEU A 183 23.79 -17.24 -14.94
C LEU A 183 22.69 -16.93 -13.92
N VAL A 184 22.37 -15.64 -13.73
CA VAL A 184 21.26 -15.23 -12.86
C VAL A 184 19.92 -15.77 -13.36
N ALA A 185 19.65 -15.66 -14.66
CA ALA A 185 18.44 -16.18 -15.28
C ALA A 185 18.33 -17.71 -15.14
N ALA A 186 19.43 -18.44 -15.30
CA ALA A 186 19.50 -19.89 -15.12
C ALA A 186 19.23 -20.30 -13.66
N LEU A 187 19.80 -19.58 -12.69
CA LEU A 187 19.50 -19.77 -11.27
C LEU A 187 18.02 -19.44 -10.97
N GLY A 188 17.51 -18.36 -11.55
CA GLY A 188 16.10 -17.97 -11.45
C GLY A 188 15.17 -19.05 -11.99
N TYR A 189 15.50 -19.67 -13.12
CA TYR A 189 14.78 -20.80 -13.67
C TYR A 189 14.82 -22.02 -12.74
N ALA A 190 16.01 -22.40 -12.25
CA ALA A 190 16.18 -23.51 -11.33
C ALA A 190 15.32 -23.35 -10.07
N VAL A 191 15.31 -22.15 -9.47
CA VAL A 191 14.49 -21.81 -8.32
C VAL A 191 12.99 -21.82 -8.66
N SER A 192 12.60 -21.29 -9.83
CA SER A 192 11.19 -21.20 -10.25
C SER A 192 10.51 -22.56 -10.40
N ARG A 193 11.28 -23.63 -10.60
CA ARG A 193 10.75 -25.01 -10.64
C ARG A 193 10.14 -25.46 -9.32
N GLY A 194 10.55 -24.85 -8.20
CA GLY A 194 9.99 -25.09 -6.89
C GLY A 194 8.66 -24.36 -6.62
N ILE A 195 8.22 -23.46 -7.50
CA ILE A 195 6.93 -22.75 -7.32
C ILE A 195 5.80 -23.78 -7.43
N PRO A 196 4.95 -23.93 -6.39
CA PRO A 196 3.83 -24.86 -6.46
C PRO A 196 2.85 -24.51 -7.57
N VAL A 197 2.06 -25.51 -7.96
CA VAL A 197 0.98 -25.35 -8.94
C VAL A 197 0.05 -24.21 -8.51
N ALA A 198 -0.36 -23.40 -9.48
CA ALA A 198 -1.16 -22.21 -9.27
C ALA A 198 -2.20 -22.15 -10.40
N PRO A 199 -3.29 -22.94 -10.28
CA PRO A 199 -4.18 -23.24 -11.38
C PRO A 199 -4.83 -21.97 -11.94
N ALA A 200 -5.14 -22.03 -13.23
CA ALA A 200 -5.79 -20.96 -13.96
C ALA A 200 -7.19 -20.68 -13.38
N PRO A 201 -7.48 -19.43 -12.96
CA PRO A 201 -8.81 -19.04 -12.51
C PRO A 201 -9.88 -19.17 -13.61
N VAL A 202 -9.52 -18.97 -14.88
CA VAL A 202 -10.45 -19.00 -16.03
C VAL A 202 -9.79 -19.70 -17.24
N PRO A 203 -9.66 -21.04 -17.24
CA PRO A 203 -9.01 -21.79 -18.33
C PRO A 203 -9.62 -21.56 -19.71
N GLU A 204 -10.94 -21.36 -19.75
CA GLU A 204 -11.73 -21.17 -20.98
C GLU A 204 -11.66 -19.74 -21.54
N LEU A 205 -10.87 -18.84 -20.92
CA LEU A 205 -10.76 -17.46 -21.36
C LEU A 205 -10.26 -17.40 -22.82
N ARG A 206 -10.98 -16.65 -23.66
CA ARG A 206 -10.52 -16.31 -25.01
C ARG A 206 -9.70 -15.02 -24.93
N VAL A 207 -8.42 -15.12 -25.31
CA VAL A 207 -7.51 -13.98 -25.29
C VAL A 207 -7.88 -13.02 -26.40
N ASN A 208 -8.20 -11.78 -26.04
CA ASN A 208 -8.38 -10.68 -26.96
C ASN A 208 -7.00 -10.25 -27.50
N PRO A 209 -6.77 -10.31 -28.83
CA PRO A 209 -5.49 -9.92 -29.42
C PRO A 209 -5.29 -8.41 -29.48
N ASN A 210 -6.33 -7.59 -29.29
CA ASN A 210 -6.22 -6.13 -29.37
C ASN A 210 -5.90 -5.54 -27.98
N PRO A 211 -4.66 -5.09 -27.74
CA PRO A 211 -4.22 -4.64 -26.43
C PRO A 211 -4.91 -3.36 -25.96
N PHE A 212 -5.33 -2.47 -26.86
CA PHE A 212 -5.99 -1.23 -26.50
C PHE A 212 -7.40 -1.47 -25.97
N THR A 213 -8.17 -2.30 -26.68
CA THR A 213 -9.52 -2.66 -26.24
C THR A 213 -9.49 -3.42 -24.91
N GLU A 214 -8.53 -4.33 -24.73
CA GLU A 214 -8.38 -5.06 -23.47
C GLU A 214 -7.88 -4.17 -22.33
N THR A 215 -7.01 -3.21 -22.62
CA THR A 215 -6.57 -2.22 -21.62
C THR A 215 -7.77 -1.47 -21.05
N TRP A 216 -8.66 -0.97 -21.92
CA TRP A 216 -9.86 -0.26 -21.48
C TRP A 216 -10.80 -1.16 -20.69
N ARG A 217 -10.96 -2.42 -21.11
CA ARG A 217 -11.75 -3.42 -20.39
C ARG A 217 -11.19 -3.72 -19.00
N ASN A 218 -9.88 -3.88 -18.87
CA ASN A 218 -9.21 -4.14 -17.60
C ASN A 218 -9.33 -2.96 -16.64
N ILE A 219 -9.22 -1.73 -17.15
CA ILE A 219 -9.50 -0.51 -16.37
C ILE A 219 -10.98 -0.48 -15.95
N GLY A 220 -11.89 -0.92 -16.82
CA GLY A 220 -13.31 -1.11 -16.50
C GLY A 220 -13.53 -2.03 -15.30
N PHE A 221 -12.91 -3.21 -15.28
CA PHE A 221 -12.99 -4.14 -14.14
C PHE A 221 -12.49 -3.51 -12.84
N ALA A 222 -11.38 -2.78 -12.89
CA ALA A 222 -10.88 -2.07 -11.71
C ALA A 222 -11.87 -1.02 -11.19
N ARG A 223 -12.59 -0.34 -12.09
CA ARG A 223 -13.58 0.70 -11.75
C ARG A 223 -14.88 0.19 -11.15
N GLU A 224 -15.21 -1.10 -11.32
CA GLU A 224 -16.37 -1.72 -10.67
C GLU A 224 -16.28 -1.61 -9.15
N ASN A 225 -15.06 -1.69 -8.60
CA ASN A 225 -14.79 -1.45 -7.19
C ASN A 225 -14.02 -0.12 -7.01
N ARG A 226 -14.74 0.91 -6.56
CA ARG A 226 -14.17 2.25 -6.36
C ARG A 226 -12.93 2.25 -5.46
N THR A 227 -12.87 1.44 -4.41
CA THR A 227 -11.70 1.37 -3.53
C THR A 227 -10.50 0.74 -4.25
N VAL A 228 -10.72 -0.29 -5.06
CA VAL A 228 -9.65 -0.91 -5.88
C VAL A 228 -9.10 0.11 -6.88
N PHE A 229 -9.96 0.77 -7.65
CA PHE A 229 -9.51 1.77 -8.63
C PHE A 229 -8.72 2.92 -7.99
N LEU A 230 -9.20 3.47 -6.88
CA LEU A 230 -8.50 4.56 -6.18
C LEU A 230 -7.19 4.08 -5.54
N SER A 231 -7.10 2.82 -5.14
CA SER A 231 -5.85 2.24 -4.66
C SER A 231 -4.84 2.06 -5.77
N ILE A 232 -5.28 1.68 -6.97
CA ILE A 232 -4.44 1.67 -8.17
C ILE A 232 -3.93 3.08 -8.47
N LEU A 233 -4.79 4.11 -8.44
CA LEU A 233 -4.32 5.49 -8.63
C LEU A 233 -3.32 5.92 -7.55
N GLY A 234 -3.52 5.51 -6.29
CA GLY A 234 -2.55 5.72 -5.21
C GLY A 234 -1.20 5.06 -5.50
N ILE A 235 -1.22 3.78 -5.92
CA ILE A 235 -0.02 3.04 -6.34
C ILE A 235 0.68 3.76 -7.51
N SER A 236 -0.07 4.15 -8.54
CA SER A 236 0.47 4.85 -9.70
C SER A 236 1.07 6.21 -9.33
N TRP A 237 0.44 6.95 -8.41
CA TRP A 237 0.98 8.18 -7.85
C TRP A 237 2.31 7.97 -7.13
N PHE A 238 2.43 6.92 -6.32
CA PHE A 238 3.70 6.56 -5.69
C PHE A 238 4.80 6.27 -6.71
N TRP A 239 4.48 5.56 -7.80
CA TRP A 239 5.44 5.32 -8.87
C TRP A 239 5.82 6.58 -9.65
N LEU A 240 4.90 7.52 -9.86
CA LEU A 240 5.20 8.85 -10.39
C LEU A 240 6.21 9.57 -9.49
N TYR A 241 5.90 9.64 -8.20
CA TYR A 241 6.72 10.31 -7.19
C TYR A 241 8.13 9.68 -7.13
N GLY A 242 8.21 8.35 -7.04
CA GLY A 242 9.46 7.61 -7.03
C GLY A 242 10.28 7.77 -8.31
N ALA A 243 9.64 7.68 -9.50
CA ALA A 243 10.31 7.86 -10.78
C ALA A 243 10.87 9.28 -10.94
N LEU A 244 10.14 10.29 -10.48
CA LEU A 244 10.62 11.68 -10.45
C LEU A 244 11.89 11.80 -9.59
N PHE A 245 11.90 11.23 -8.38
CA PHE A 245 13.07 11.28 -7.49
C PHE A 245 14.26 10.52 -8.08
N LEU A 246 14.07 9.26 -8.44
CA LEU A 246 15.14 8.39 -8.95
C LEU A 246 15.79 8.95 -10.22
N ALA A 247 15.01 9.55 -11.12
CA ALA A 247 15.52 10.18 -12.32
C ALA A 247 16.44 11.37 -12.02
N GLN A 248 16.24 12.05 -10.88
CA GLN A 248 17.05 13.20 -10.50
C GLN A 248 18.25 12.87 -9.63
N PHE A 249 18.37 11.68 -9.03
CA PHE A 249 19.49 11.37 -8.13
C PHE A 249 20.88 11.58 -8.73
N PRO A 250 21.16 11.22 -10.01
CA PRO A 250 22.45 11.53 -10.62
C PRO A 250 22.74 13.03 -10.70
N ALA A 251 21.76 13.80 -11.18
CA ALA A 251 21.87 15.26 -11.31
C ALA A 251 21.89 15.96 -9.95
N PHE A 252 21.17 15.44 -8.96
CA PHE A 252 21.14 15.93 -7.59
C PHE A 252 22.48 15.73 -6.89
N ALA A 253 23.07 14.53 -6.99
CA ALA A 253 24.39 14.25 -6.47
C ALA A 253 25.44 15.20 -7.07
N LYS A 254 25.46 15.34 -8.39
CA LYS A 254 26.46 16.15 -9.09
C LYS A 254 26.25 17.66 -8.90
N ASN A 255 25.04 18.15 -9.17
CA ASN A 255 24.79 19.59 -9.32
C ASN A 255 24.34 20.27 -8.01
N VAL A 256 23.82 19.51 -7.04
CA VAL A 256 23.36 20.06 -5.75
C VAL A 256 24.33 19.68 -4.64
N LEU A 257 24.65 18.39 -4.48
CA LEU A 257 25.56 17.94 -3.43
C LEU A 257 27.04 18.15 -3.78
N GLY A 258 27.38 18.30 -5.07
CA GLY A 258 28.77 18.39 -5.52
C GLY A 258 29.54 17.08 -5.32
N GLY A 259 28.86 15.93 -5.45
CA GLY A 259 29.43 14.59 -5.28
C GLY A 259 29.83 13.88 -6.56
N ASP A 260 30.63 12.83 -6.42
CA ASP A 260 30.99 11.89 -7.48
C ASP A 260 29.95 10.76 -7.68
N GLU A 261 30.29 9.75 -8.48
CA GLU A 261 29.42 8.60 -8.75
C GLU A 261 29.06 7.80 -7.49
N ALA A 262 29.96 7.75 -6.50
CA ALA A 262 29.71 7.08 -5.24
C ALA A 262 28.63 7.80 -4.42
N ALA A 263 28.46 9.12 -4.60
CA ALA A 263 27.35 9.85 -4.00
C ALA A 263 25.98 9.41 -4.58
N VAL A 264 25.88 9.15 -5.89
CA VAL A 264 24.64 8.62 -6.51
C VAL A 264 24.27 7.27 -5.90
N THR A 265 25.27 6.40 -5.75
CA THR A 265 25.13 5.09 -5.09
C THR A 265 24.63 5.24 -3.65
N LEU A 266 25.19 6.17 -2.89
CA LEU A 266 24.77 6.45 -1.52
C LEU A 266 23.29 6.85 -1.46
N LEU A 267 22.82 7.76 -2.33
CA LEU A 267 21.42 8.20 -2.37
C LEU A 267 20.47 7.05 -2.73
N LEU A 268 20.82 6.24 -3.73
CA LEU A 268 20.03 5.07 -4.12
C LEU A 268 19.97 4.04 -2.99
N ALA A 269 21.08 3.82 -2.29
CA ALA A 269 21.17 2.87 -1.19
C ALA A 269 20.32 3.32 0.01
N THR A 270 20.43 4.57 0.44
CA THR A 270 19.66 5.10 1.58
C THR A 270 18.15 5.07 1.30
N PHE A 271 17.73 5.50 0.11
CA PHE A 271 16.33 5.44 -0.31
C PHE A 271 15.80 3.99 -0.33
N THR A 272 16.56 3.06 -0.92
CA THR A 272 16.20 1.63 -0.99
C THR A 272 16.09 0.99 0.39
N VAL A 273 17.05 1.23 1.28
CA VAL A 273 17.02 0.74 2.66
C VAL A 273 15.79 1.27 3.39
N GLY A 274 15.46 2.54 3.19
CA GLY A 274 14.23 3.13 3.72
C GLY A 274 12.98 2.35 3.31
N ILE A 275 12.80 2.07 2.01
CA ILE A 275 11.64 1.32 1.51
C ILE A 275 11.60 -0.10 2.07
N GLY A 276 12.75 -0.77 2.17
CA GLY A 276 12.84 -2.09 2.80
C GLY A 276 12.36 -2.06 4.25
N ILE A 277 12.84 -1.11 5.05
CA ILE A 277 12.44 -0.93 6.45
C ILE A 277 10.94 -0.63 6.54
N GLY A 278 10.43 0.32 5.75
CA GLY A 278 9.03 0.70 5.72
C GLY A 278 8.09 -0.45 5.36
N SER A 279 8.47 -1.23 4.35
CA SER A 279 7.71 -2.41 3.92
C SER A 279 7.63 -3.45 5.03
N LEU A 280 8.76 -3.75 5.70
CA LEU A 280 8.79 -4.70 6.80
C LEU A 280 8.06 -4.19 8.06
N LEU A 281 8.10 -2.87 8.33
CA LEU A 281 7.34 -2.24 9.41
C LEU A 281 5.83 -2.32 9.16
N CYS A 282 5.39 -2.26 7.90
CA CYS A 282 3.98 -2.37 7.54
C CYS A 282 3.32 -3.64 8.11
N GLU A 283 3.98 -4.81 8.03
CA GLU A 283 3.42 -6.04 8.59
C GLU A 283 3.24 -5.94 10.12
N ARG A 284 4.23 -5.39 10.82
CA ARG A 284 4.17 -5.23 12.29
C ARG A 284 3.07 -4.27 12.71
N LEU A 285 2.98 -3.11 12.05
CA LEU A 285 2.01 -2.06 12.36
C LEU A 285 0.58 -2.40 11.93
N SER A 286 0.43 -3.30 10.96
CA SER A 286 -0.88 -3.75 10.47
C SER A 286 -1.45 -4.94 11.23
N ALA A 287 -0.72 -5.47 12.23
CA ALA A 287 -1.12 -6.62 13.02
C ALA A 287 -1.63 -7.80 12.16
N LYS A 288 -0.95 -8.04 11.02
CA LYS A 288 -1.27 -9.11 10.04
C LYS A 288 -2.61 -8.98 9.31
N HIS A 289 -3.22 -7.80 9.30
CA HIS A 289 -4.44 -7.53 8.53
C HIS A 289 -4.18 -6.39 7.54
N VAL A 290 -5.01 -6.25 6.50
CA VAL A 290 -4.88 -5.11 5.59
C VAL A 290 -5.35 -3.83 6.30
N GLU A 291 -4.41 -3.13 6.94
CA GLU A 291 -4.70 -1.92 7.71
C GLU A 291 -4.56 -0.66 6.84
N LEU A 292 -5.70 -0.14 6.40
CA LEU A 292 -5.77 1.03 5.53
C LEU A 292 -5.34 2.33 6.20
N GLY A 293 -5.31 2.37 7.54
CA GLY A 293 -4.81 3.51 8.28
C GLY A 293 -3.34 3.82 8.01
N LEU A 294 -2.55 2.83 7.58
CA LEU A 294 -1.14 3.04 7.24
C LEU A 294 -0.95 3.87 5.96
N VAL A 295 -1.94 3.90 5.05
CA VAL A 295 -1.84 4.62 3.78
C VAL A 295 -1.78 6.14 4.01
N PRO A 296 -2.72 6.80 4.72
CA PRO A 296 -2.58 8.21 5.08
C PRO A 296 -1.32 8.53 5.88
N PHE A 297 -0.92 7.64 6.79
CA PHE A 297 0.32 7.81 7.55
C PHE A 297 1.55 7.86 6.61
N GLY A 298 1.61 6.91 5.67
CA GLY A 298 2.58 6.88 4.58
C GLY A 298 2.61 8.17 3.76
N SER A 299 1.45 8.64 3.28
CA SER A 299 1.41 9.83 2.43
C SER A 299 1.80 11.11 3.17
N ILE A 300 1.44 11.24 4.45
CA ILE A 300 1.84 12.40 5.27
C ILE A 300 3.36 12.44 5.40
N GLY A 301 4.01 11.31 5.68
CA GLY A 301 5.47 11.25 5.75
C GLY A 301 6.13 11.56 4.41
N LEU A 302 5.62 11.02 3.29
CA LEU A 302 6.12 11.37 1.95
C LEU A 302 6.06 12.87 1.67
N THR A 303 4.99 13.55 2.08
CA THR A 303 4.86 15.01 1.97
C THR A 303 5.86 15.74 2.87
N LEU A 304 5.90 15.41 4.16
CA LEU A 304 6.71 16.14 5.14
C LEU A 304 8.20 16.04 4.83
N PHE A 305 8.71 14.82 4.64
CA PHE A 305 10.13 14.60 4.37
C PHE A 305 10.51 14.94 2.92
N GLY A 306 9.57 14.87 1.97
CA GLY A 306 9.79 15.40 0.62
C GLY A 306 9.94 16.92 0.58
N LEU A 307 9.13 17.64 1.37
CA LEU A 307 9.27 19.08 1.56
C LEU A 307 10.57 19.42 2.28
N ASP A 308 10.87 18.72 3.37
CA ASP A 308 12.09 18.94 4.14
C ASP A 308 13.34 18.70 3.29
N LEU A 309 13.36 17.62 2.50
CA LEU A 309 14.44 17.32 1.56
C LEU A 309 14.65 18.50 0.60
N GLY A 310 13.57 19.03 0.01
CA GLY A 310 13.64 20.19 -0.88
C GLY A 310 14.26 21.40 -0.19
N LEU A 311 13.78 21.75 1.01
CA LEU A 311 14.27 22.91 1.76
C LEU A 311 15.72 22.74 2.27
N ALA A 312 16.05 21.56 2.80
CA ALA A 312 17.39 21.22 3.26
C ALA A 312 18.39 21.28 2.11
N SER A 313 17.97 20.83 0.92
CA SER A 313 18.82 20.83 -0.28
C SER A 313 19.03 22.22 -0.89
N MET A 314 18.09 23.16 -0.73
CA MET A 314 18.29 24.56 -1.16
C MET A 314 19.42 25.25 -0.41
N SER A 315 19.71 24.78 0.81
CA SER A 315 20.76 25.34 1.67
C SER A 315 22.14 24.75 1.39
N PHE A 316 22.23 23.75 0.51
CA PHE A 316 23.48 23.07 0.18
C PHE A 316 24.23 23.85 -0.90
N VAL A 317 25.47 24.26 -0.62
CA VAL A 317 26.32 24.98 -1.58
C VAL A 317 27.28 23.97 -2.21
N PRO A 318 27.17 23.68 -3.52
CA PRO A 318 28.04 22.69 -4.16
C PRO A 318 29.49 23.17 -4.16
N ALA A 319 30.41 22.25 -3.90
CA ALA A 319 31.84 22.53 -3.99
C ALA A 319 32.28 22.74 -5.45
N PRO A 320 33.36 23.50 -5.71
CA PRO A 320 33.85 23.75 -7.08
C PRO A 320 34.30 22.49 -7.83
N MET A 321 34.68 21.43 -7.09
CA MET A 321 35.06 20.13 -7.64
C MET A 321 34.22 19.03 -6.98
N PRO A 322 33.93 17.94 -7.70
CA PRO A 322 33.25 16.77 -7.13
C PRO A 322 34.00 16.23 -5.91
N LEU A 323 33.29 16.14 -4.79
CA LEU A 323 33.79 15.61 -3.54
C LEU A 323 33.61 14.09 -3.50
N PRO A 324 34.62 13.35 -3.01
CA PRO A 324 34.44 11.93 -2.73
C PRO A 324 33.43 11.75 -1.60
N VAL A 325 32.76 10.59 -1.58
CA VAL A 325 31.68 10.31 -0.62
C VAL A 325 32.09 10.50 0.85
N GLY A 326 33.36 10.21 1.19
CA GLY A 326 33.87 10.42 2.56
C GLY A 326 33.90 11.88 2.98
N ALA A 327 34.27 12.78 2.06
CA ALA A 327 34.26 14.23 2.32
C ALA A 327 32.83 14.78 2.37
N LEU A 328 31.91 14.21 1.58
CA LEU A 328 30.49 14.52 1.67
C LEU A 328 29.88 14.12 3.02
N LEU A 329 30.19 12.92 3.52
CA LEU A 329 29.72 12.43 4.82
C LEU A 329 30.25 13.24 6.01
N ALA A 330 31.37 13.96 5.82
CA ALA A 330 31.88 14.90 6.82
C ALA A 330 31.03 16.18 6.91
N GLN A 331 30.18 16.48 5.94
CA GLN A 331 29.31 17.66 5.96
C GLN A 331 28.06 17.39 6.81
N PRO A 332 27.81 18.14 7.90
CA PRO A 332 26.64 17.91 8.76
C PRO A 332 25.30 18.04 8.03
N ALA A 333 25.22 18.92 7.04
CA ALA A 333 24.00 19.15 6.25
C ALA A 333 23.56 17.92 5.45
N LEU A 334 24.51 17.06 5.04
CA LEU A 334 24.19 15.86 4.27
C LEU A 334 23.36 14.86 5.09
N TRP A 335 23.61 14.75 6.39
CA TRP A 335 22.89 13.79 7.24
C TRP A 335 21.40 14.05 7.32
N ARG A 336 20.98 15.32 7.25
CA ARG A 336 19.56 15.69 7.14
C ARG A 336 18.95 15.18 5.84
N ILE A 337 19.64 15.41 4.71
CA ILE A 337 19.22 14.94 3.38
C ILE A 337 19.13 13.41 3.33
N LEU A 338 20.13 12.70 3.88
CA LEU A 338 20.10 11.23 3.94
C LEU A 338 18.99 10.73 4.85
N ALA A 339 18.75 11.39 5.99
CA ALA A 339 17.63 11.06 6.88
C ALA A 339 16.28 11.25 6.17
N ASP A 340 16.09 12.35 5.46
CA ASP A 340 14.89 12.59 4.66
C ASP A 340 14.69 11.51 3.61
N LEU A 341 15.73 11.11 2.88
CA LEU A 341 15.63 10.03 1.89
C LEU A 341 15.26 8.68 2.51
N VAL A 342 15.85 8.33 3.66
CA VAL A 342 15.48 7.12 4.41
C VAL A 342 14.02 7.20 4.85
N LEU A 343 13.58 8.35 5.37
CA LEU A 343 12.21 8.53 5.86
C LEU A 343 11.20 8.53 4.72
N ILE A 344 11.46 9.20 3.61
CA ILE A 344 10.65 9.09 2.38
C ILE A 344 10.54 7.62 1.97
N GLY A 345 11.63 6.86 1.99
CA GLY A 345 11.61 5.43 1.73
C GLY A 345 10.71 4.66 2.70
N ILE A 346 10.89 4.87 4.02
CA ILE A 346 10.09 4.20 5.07
C ILE A 346 8.60 4.47 4.88
N PHE A 347 8.22 5.73 4.73
CA PHE A 347 6.84 6.13 4.54
C PHE A 347 6.29 5.68 3.18
N GLY A 348 7.15 5.57 2.16
CA GLY A 348 6.83 4.93 0.88
C GLY A 348 6.46 3.46 1.03
N GLY A 349 7.23 2.69 1.81
CA GLY A 349 6.92 1.30 2.13
C GLY A 349 5.59 1.15 2.88
N LEU A 350 5.33 2.01 3.87
CA LEU A 350 4.06 2.04 4.63
C LEU A 350 2.85 2.46 3.76
N PHE A 351 3.09 3.23 2.71
CA PHE A 351 2.07 3.63 1.74
C PHE A 351 1.75 2.51 0.75
N ILE A 352 2.76 1.90 0.13
CA ILE A 352 2.59 1.06 -1.06
C ILE A 352 2.13 -0.37 -0.74
N VAL A 353 2.66 -0.99 0.32
CA VAL A 353 2.36 -2.38 0.70
C VAL A 353 0.86 -2.62 0.98
N PRO A 354 0.16 -1.82 1.80
CA PRO A 354 -1.25 -2.06 2.09
C PRO A 354 -2.14 -1.82 0.87
N LEU A 355 -1.76 -0.93 -0.06
CA LEU A 355 -2.52 -0.71 -1.30
C LEU A 355 -2.48 -1.93 -2.22
N TYR A 356 -1.30 -2.55 -2.40
CA TYR A 356 -1.20 -3.79 -3.17
C TYR A 356 -1.98 -4.93 -2.53
N ALA A 357 -1.87 -5.08 -1.20
CA ALA A 357 -2.62 -6.09 -0.47
C ALA A 357 -4.14 -5.87 -0.61
N LEU A 358 -4.62 -4.62 -0.56
CA LEU A 358 -6.03 -4.31 -0.75
C LEU A 358 -6.49 -4.62 -2.19
N VAL A 359 -5.74 -4.22 -3.21
CA VAL A 359 -6.08 -4.52 -4.61
C VAL A 359 -6.21 -6.04 -4.80
N GLN A 360 -5.31 -6.82 -4.22
CA GLN A 360 -5.36 -8.29 -4.30
C GLN A 360 -6.57 -8.88 -3.57
N LEU A 361 -6.85 -8.41 -2.35
CA LEU A 361 -7.91 -8.93 -1.50
C LEU A 361 -9.31 -8.59 -2.03
N ARG A 362 -9.52 -7.35 -2.48
CA ARG A 362 -10.83 -6.85 -2.96
C ARG A 362 -11.11 -7.16 -4.43
N SER A 363 -10.17 -7.76 -5.16
CA SER A 363 -10.36 -8.18 -6.55
C SER A 363 -10.88 -9.61 -6.65
N ALA A 364 -11.90 -9.81 -7.47
CA ALA A 364 -12.43 -11.14 -7.77
C ALA A 364 -11.34 -12.06 -8.35
N PRO A 365 -11.21 -13.31 -7.90
CA PRO A 365 -10.17 -14.23 -8.36
C PRO A 365 -10.10 -14.41 -9.88
N GLN A 366 -11.24 -14.30 -10.58
CA GLN A 366 -11.37 -14.51 -12.02
C GLN A 366 -10.84 -13.33 -12.86
N GLN A 367 -10.64 -12.16 -12.26
CA GLN A 367 -10.20 -10.94 -12.94
C GLN A 367 -8.97 -10.31 -12.25
N ARG A 368 -8.48 -10.91 -11.16
CA ARG A 368 -7.40 -10.34 -10.35
C ARG A 368 -6.15 -10.04 -11.17
N ALA A 369 -5.70 -10.95 -12.04
CA ALA A 369 -4.49 -10.71 -12.83
C ALA A 369 -4.70 -9.58 -13.86
N ARG A 370 -5.90 -9.46 -14.44
CA ARG A 370 -6.27 -8.36 -15.33
C ARG A 370 -6.38 -7.01 -14.61
N ILE A 371 -6.85 -6.98 -13.37
CA ILE A 371 -6.83 -5.75 -12.54
C ILE A 371 -5.39 -5.35 -12.21
N ILE A 372 -4.51 -6.30 -11.88
CA ILE A 372 -3.07 -6.03 -11.69
C ILE A 372 -2.41 -5.55 -13.00
N ALA A 373 -2.83 -6.08 -14.15
CA ALA A 373 -2.38 -5.57 -15.44
C ALA A 373 -2.79 -4.10 -15.66
N ALA A 374 -4.05 -3.74 -15.36
CA ALA A 374 -4.48 -2.33 -15.40
C ALA A 374 -3.65 -1.44 -14.47
N ASN A 375 -3.32 -1.94 -13.26
CA ASN A 375 -2.41 -1.26 -12.34
C ASN A 375 -1.03 -1.02 -12.97
N ASN A 376 -0.43 -2.04 -13.61
CA ASN A 376 0.89 -1.89 -14.22
C ASN A 376 0.90 -0.88 -15.39
N ILE A 377 -0.17 -0.84 -16.20
CA ILE A 377 -0.33 0.15 -17.28
C ILE A 377 -0.39 1.56 -16.70
N LEU A 378 -1.23 1.78 -15.67
CA LEU A 378 -1.35 3.09 -15.03
C LEU A 378 -0.06 3.50 -14.33
N ASN A 379 0.66 2.56 -13.71
CA ASN A 379 1.98 2.84 -13.13
C ASN A 379 2.98 3.27 -14.20
N ALA A 380 3.05 2.55 -15.31
CA ALA A 380 3.93 2.91 -16.43
C ALA A 380 3.60 4.31 -16.98
N LEU A 381 2.31 4.62 -17.15
CA LEU A 381 1.84 5.94 -17.56
C LEU A 381 2.32 7.03 -16.60
N PHE A 382 2.11 6.83 -15.31
CA PHE A 382 2.44 7.79 -14.27
C PHE A 382 3.94 7.98 -14.10
N MET A 383 4.75 6.93 -14.25
CA MET A 383 6.21 7.04 -14.27
C MET A 383 6.70 7.90 -15.44
N VAL A 384 6.17 7.67 -16.65
CA VAL A 384 6.54 8.45 -17.85
C VAL A 384 6.10 9.90 -17.69
N VAL A 385 4.87 10.15 -17.24
CA VAL A 385 4.36 11.51 -16.97
C VAL A 385 5.21 12.22 -15.91
N GLY A 386 5.60 11.52 -14.85
CA GLY A 386 6.47 12.07 -13.80
C GLY A 386 7.85 12.45 -14.32
N ALA A 387 8.50 11.57 -15.07
CA ALA A 387 9.82 11.82 -15.65
C ALA A 387 9.80 12.97 -16.68
N LEU A 388 8.81 12.99 -17.58
CA LEU A 388 8.66 14.07 -18.56
C LEU A 388 8.27 15.40 -17.91
N GLY A 389 7.39 15.38 -16.90
CA GLY A 389 7.02 16.55 -16.13
C GLY A 389 8.20 17.15 -15.37
N ALA A 390 9.03 16.30 -14.75
CA ALA A 390 10.29 16.72 -14.13
C ALA A 390 11.22 17.37 -15.14
N ALA A 391 11.45 16.73 -16.29
CA ALA A 391 12.29 17.28 -17.36
C ALA A 391 11.77 18.63 -17.87
N ALA A 392 10.45 18.79 -18.05
CA ALA A 392 9.84 20.04 -18.49
C ALA A 392 10.00 21.17 -17.46
N LEU A 393 9.78 20.88 -16.17
CA LEU A 393 9.94 21.88 -15.10
C LEU A 393 11.40 22.32 -14.93
N LEU A 394 12.34 21.36 -14.99
CA LEU A 394 13.78 21.65 -14.97
C LEU A 394 14.21 22.47 -16.20
N GLY A 395 13.68 22.12 -17.38
CA GLY A 395 13.90 22.87 -18.62
C GLY A 395 13.34 24.29 -18.58
N ALA A 396 12.29 24.53 -17.78
CA ALA A 396 11.75 25.86 -17.51
C ALA A 396 12.53 26.65 -16.44
N GLY A 397 13.62 26.10 -15.91
CA GLY A 397 14.51 26.76 -14.95
C GLY A 397 14.19 26.48 -13.47
N LEU A 398 13.28 25.56 -13.16
CA LEU A 398 13.07 25.12 -11.79
C LEU A 398 14.31 24.36 -11.29
N SER A 399 14.76 24.61 -10.06
CA SER A 399 15.88 23.86 -9.48
C SER A 399 15.45 22.47 -9.02
N ILE A 400 16.38 21.51 -8.93
CA ILE A 400 16.09 20.15 -8.43
C ILE A 400 15.49 20.17 -7.00
N PRO A 401 16.02 20.95 -6.04
CA PRO A 401 15.40 21.08 -4.72
C PRO A 401 13.96 21.60 -4.76
N ALA A 402 13.68 22.59 -5.61
CA ALA A 402 12.33 23.12 -5.78
C ALA A 402 11.40 22.08 -6.44
N LEU A 403 11.90 21.27 -7.37
CA LEU A 403 11.15 20.17 -7.96
C LEU A 403 10.72 19.13 -6.90
N PHE A 404 11.60 18.76 -5.96
CA PHE A 404 11.24 17.87 -4.85
C PHE A 404 10.16 18.48 -3.94
N ALA A 405 10.27 19.77 -3.63
CA ALA A 405 9.27 20.47 -2.84
C ALA A 405 7.90 20.52 -3.57
N VAL A 406 7.89 20.81 -4.87
CA VAL A 406 6.67 20.79 -5.70
C VAL A 406 6.06 19.40 -5.73
N ALA A 407 6.86 18.35 -5.94
CA ALA A 407 6.38 16.96 -5.92
C ALA A 407 5.72 16.61 -4.57
N ALA A 408 6.30 17.07 -3.46
CA ALA A 408 5.74 16.87 -2.12
C ALA A 408 4.42 17.65 -1.90
N LEU A 409 4.30 18.88 -2.39
CA LEU A 409 3.03 19.62 -2.37
C LEU A 409 1.95 18.95 -3.23
N CYS A 410 2.30 18.46 -4.41
CA CYS A 410 1.39 17.69 -5.24
C CYS A 410 0.96 16.40 -4.54
N ASN A 411 1.86 15.74 -3.81
CA ASN A 411 1.52 14.56 -3.01
C ASN A 411 0.51 14.91 -1.92
N ALA A 412 0.67 16.04 -1.23
CA ALA A 412 -0.32 16.54 -0.27
C ALA A 412 -1.69 16.78 -0.92
N ALA A 413 -1.73 17.41 -2.10
CA ALA A 413 -2.97 17.69 -2.82
C ALA A 413 -3.69 16.39 -3.24
N VAL A 414 -2.95 15.41 -3.78
CA VAL A 414 -3.50 14.10 -4.16
C VAL A 414 -3.98 13.32 -2.96
N ALA A 415 -3.23 13.34 -1.85
CA ALA A 415 -3.64 12.71 -0.59
C ALA A 415 -4.96 13.31 -0.08
N LEU A 416 -5.07 14.64 -0.02
CA LEU A 416 -6.30 15.33 0.39
C LEU A 416 -7.48 14.98 -0.52
N TYR A 417 -7.25 14.90 -1.84
CA TYR A 417 -8.27 14.48 -2.79
C TYR A 417 -8.73 13.03 -2.56
N ILE A 418 -7.80 12.07 -2.51
CA ILE A 418 -8.14 10.64 -2.34
C ILE A 418 -8.85 10.40 -1.01
N TYR A 419 -8.38 11.00 0.09
CA TYR A 419 -8.99 10.82 1.41
C TYR A 419 -10.33 11.55 1.54
N GLY A 420 -10.52 12.63 0.78
CA GLY A 420 -11.83 13.25 0.57
C GLY A 420 -12.80 12.38 -0.25
N LEU A 421 -12.31 11.49 -1.11
CA LEU A 421 -13.16 10.58 -1.88
C LEU A 421 -13.46 9.27 -1.17
N VAL A 422 -12.55 8.78 -0.31
CA VAL A 422 -12.68 7.51 0.41
C VAL A 422 -12.36 7.72 1.89
N PRO A 423 -13.37 8.15 2.68
CA PRO A 423 -13.16 8.43 4.10
C PRO A 423 -12.83 7.19 4.94
N GLU A 424 -13.01 5.98 4.39
CA GLU A 424 -12.54 4.74 5.00
C GLU A 424 -11.04 4.82 5.36
N PHE A 425 -10.19 5.40 4.49
CA PHE A 425 -8.76 5.57 4.78
C PHE A 425 -8.53 6.48 5.99
N LEU A 426 -9.19 7.63 6.04
CA LEU A 426 -9.06 8.59 7.13
C LEU A 426 -9.58 7.99 8.45
N LEU A 427 -10.73 7.33 8.42
CA LEU A 427 -11.33 6.66 9.57
C LEU A 427 -10.41 5.59 10.14
N ARG A 428 -9.90 4.71 9.28
CA ARG A 428 -8.95 3.66 9.64
C ARG A 428 -7.66 4.25 10.19
N PHE A 429 -7.17 5.36 9.62
CA PHE A 429 -5.99 6.06 10.14
C PHE A 429 -6.22 6.64 11.54
N LEU A 430 -7.33 7.34 11.77
CA LEU A 430 -7.67 7.88 13.09
C LEU A 430 -7.83 6.77 14.12
N ALA A 431 -8.56 5.71 13.76
CA ALA A 431 -8.70 4.50 14.57
C ALA A 431 -7.35 3.87 14.92
N TRP A 432 -6.49 3.67 13.91
CA TRP A 432 -5.18 3.09 14.07
C TRP A 432 -4.27 3.95 14.97
N LEU A 433 -4.27 5.28 14.77
CA LEU A 433 -3.53 6.24 15.59
C LEU A 433 -4.01 6.21 17.05
N LEU A 434 -5.32 6.16 17.27
CA LEU A 434 -5.89 6.05 18.61
C LEU A 434 -5.44 4.76 19.30
N ILE A 435 -5.46 3.62 18.60
CA ILE A 435 -5.08 2.31 19.17
C ILE A 435 -3.58 2.17 19.43
N HIS A 436 -2.72 2.80 18.64
CA HIS A 436 -1.27 2.57 18.72
C HIS A 436 -0.51 3.69 19.42
N THR A 437 -1.07 4.90 19.47
CA THR A 437 -0.40 6.08 20.04
C THR A 437 -1.09 6.59 21.30
N VAL A 438 -2.42 6.51 21.37
CA VAL A 438 -3.20 7.11 22.47
C VAL A 438 -3.59 6.07 23.52
N TYR A 439 -4.01 4.89 23.10
CA TYR A 439 -4.50 3.82 23.95
C TYR A 439 -3.67 2.55 23.78
N ARG A 440 -3.71 1.65 24.77
CA ARG A 440 -3.30 0.26 24.59
C ARG A 440 -4.55 -0.60 24.66
N VAL A 441 -5.05 -1.04 23.51
CA VAL A 441 -6.34 -1.75 23.43
C VAL A 441 -6.14 -3.25 23.59
N GLU A 442 -6.60 -3.79 24.71
CA GLU A 442 -6.75 -5.23 24.89
C GLU A 442 -8.04 -5.72 24.24
N LYS A 443 -7.95 -6.83 23.49
CA LYS A 443 -9.08 -7.44 22.79
C LYS A 443 -9.35 -8.81 23.40
N ARG A 444 -10.57 -9.05 23.85
CA ARG A 444 -11.00 -10.36 24.41
C ARG A 444 -12.39 -10.69 23.89
N GLY A 445 -12.63 -11.86 23.30
CA GLY A 445 -13.97 -12.22 22.83
C GLY A 445 -14.50 -11.39 21.65
N VAL A 446 -13.64 -10.63 20.96
CA VAL A 446 -14.01 -9.87 19.75
C VAL A 446 -14.10 -10.78 18.52
N GLU A 447 -13.52 -11.97 18.59
CA GLU A 447 -13.62 -13.05 17.60
C GLU A 447 -15.05 -13.56 17.42
N HIS A 448 -15.97 -13.25 18.34
CA HIS A 448 -17.40 -13.53 18.19
C HIS A 448 -18.09 -12.61 17.17
N ILE A 449 -17.46 -11.51 16.74
CA ILE A 449 -18.00 -10.67 15.67
C ILE A 449 -17.88 -11.45 14.35
N PRO A 450 -18.99 -11.73 13.65
CA PRO A 450 -18.94 -12.59 12.48
C PRO A 450 -18.26 -11.88 11.30
N HIS A 451 -17.43 -12.64 10.57
CA HIS A 451 -16.76 -12.15 9.36
C HIS A 451 -17.73 -11.93 8.19
N GLU A 452 -18.86 -12.64 8.17
CA GLU A 452 -19.90 -12.58 7.14
C GLU A 452 -21.30 -12.71 7.76
N GLY A 453 -22.34 -12.29 7.03
CA GLY A 453 -23.72 -12.34 7.51
C GLY A 453 -24.12 -11.16 8.41
N ALA A 454 -25.42 -11.05 8.67
CA ALA A 454 -26.02 -9.97 9.45
C ALA A 454 -25.84 -10.20 10.95
N ALA A 455 -25.50 -9.16 11.71
CA ALA A 455 -25.53 -9.20 13.17
C ALA A 455 -25.74 -7.81 13.77
N LEU A 456 -26.35 -7.78 14.96
CA LEU A 456 -26.54 -6.56 15.74
C LEU A 456 -25.48 -6.49 16.85
N VAL A 457 -24.59 -5.50 16.80
CA VAL A 457 -23.58 -5.26 17.82
C VAL A 457 -24.14 -4.30 18.87
N VAL A 458 -24.12 -4.71 20.13
CA VAL A 458 -24.62 -3.92 21.26
C VAL A 458 -23.48 -3.63 22.23
N CYS A 459 -23.30 -2.38 22.62
CA CYS A 459 -22.21 -1.97 23.52
C CYS A 459 -22.62 -0.85 24.48
N ASN A 460 -21.93 -0.74 25.63
CA ASN A 460 -22.03 0.42 26.51
C ASN A 460 -21.43 1.69 25.87
N HIS A 461 -21.88 2.86 26.32
CA HIS A 461 -21.53 4.17 25.77
C HIS A 461 -20.87 5.10 26.80
N VAL A 462 -19.54 5.09 26.82
CA VAL A 462 -18.70 5.75 27.81
C VAL A 462 -18.05 7.04 27.28
N SER A 463 -17.76 7.11 25.98
CA SER A 463 -17.00 8.21 25.39
C SER A 463 -17.40 8.53 23.95
N PHE A 464 -16.96 9.68 23.44
CA PHE A 464 -17.20 10.06 22.04
C PHE A 464 -16.40 9.22 21.03
N VAL A 465 -15.38 8.48 21.46
CA VAL A 465 -14.53 7.64 20.59
C VAL A 465 -14.96 6.18 20.56
N ASP A 466 -16.01 5.80 21.29
CA ASP A 466 -16.51 4.43 21.36
C ASP A 466 -16.77 3.81 19.97
N PRO A 467 -17.48 4.48 19.04
CA PRO A 467 -17.72 3.90 17.71
C PRO A 467 -16.41 3.67 16.96
N VAL A 468 -15.44 4.58 17.10
CA VAL A 468 -14.14 4.49 16.41
C VAL A 468 -13.32 3.31 16.93
N ILE A 469 -13.31 3.08 18.25
CA ILE A 469 -12.63 1.93 18.86
C ILE A 469 -13.29 0.62 18.41
N LEU A 470 -14.62 0.54 18.41
CA LEU A 470 -15.35 -0.64 17.94
C LEU A 470 -15.11 -0.92 16.45
N MET A 471 -15.13 0.11 15.60
CA MET A 471 -14.78 -0.03 14.17
C MET A 471 -13.38 -0.61 13.97
N ALA A 472 -12.47 -0.29 14.87
CA ALA A 472 -11.06 -0.62 14.74
C ALA A 472 -10.70 -2.01 15.28
N VAL A 473 -11.49 -2.54 16.21
CA VAL A 473 -11.36 -3.95 16.64
C VAL A 473 -12.21 -4.91 15.80
N SER A 474 -13.21 -4.40 15.08
CA SER A 474 -14.09 -5.21 14.24
C SER A 474 -13.38 -5.71 12.97
N PRO A 475 -13.57 -7.00 12.58
CA PRO A 475 -13.00 -7.55 11.36
C PRO A 475 -13.61 -6.96 10.08
N ARG A 476 -14.81 -6.35 10.16
CA ARG A 476 -15.53 -5.75 9.03
C ARG A 476 -16.25 -4.44 9.45
N PRO A 477 -16.64 -3.57 8.50
CA PRO A 477 -17.30 -2.30 8.83
C PRO A 477 -18.60 -2.48 9.62
N ILE A 478 -18.82 -1.62 10.63
CA ILE A 478 -20.05 -1.54 11.43
C ILE A 478 -20.78 -0.24 11.09
N ARG A 479 -22.07 -0.32 10.78
CA ARG A 479 -22.94 0.86 10.60
C ARG A 479 -23.54 1.25 11.94
N PHE A 480 -23.06 2.34 12.52
CA PHE A 480 -23.55 2.81 13.81
C PHE A 480 -24.83 3.63 13.67
N VAL A 481 -25.79 3.39 14.56
CA VAL A 481 -26.94 4.28 14.76
C VAL A 481 -26.50 5.44 15.67
N MET A 482 -26.64 6.68 15.20
CA MET A 482 -26.02 7.85 15.82
C MET A 482 -26.96 9.04 15.88
N ASP A 483 -26.86 9.84 16.95
CA ASP A 483 -27.68 11.05 17.11
C ASP A 483 -27.49 12.04 15.95
N HIS A 484 -28.58 12.53 15.38
CA HIS A 484 -28.58 13.42 14.22
C HIS A 484 -27.77 14.72 14.43
N ARG A 485 -27.64 15.20 15.68
CA ARG A 485 -26.92 16.44 15.99
C ARG A 485 -25.42 16.31 15.78
N ILE A 486 -24.86 15.10 15.87
CA ILE A 486 -23.46 14.81 15.55
C ILE A 486 -23.14 15.20 14.10
N PHE A 487 -24.14 15.10 13.21
CA PHE A 487 -24.01 15.47 11.81
C PHE A 487 -24.06 16.98 11.54
N ARG A 488 -24.18 17.83 12.57
CA ARG A 488 -24.08 19.30 12.44
C ARG A 488 -22.63 19.80 12.41
N THR A 489 -21.69 19.03 12.95
CA THR A 489 -20.26 19.38 12.91
C THR A 489 -19.66 18.96 11.58
N PRO A 490 -19.11 19.87 10.74
CA PRO A 490 -18.78 19.57 9.34
C PRO A 490 -17.85 18.37 9.13
N ILE A 491 -16.74 18.31 9.87
CA ILE A 491 -15.73 17.24 9.73
C ILE A 491 -16.29 15.90 10.22
N ILE A 492 -16.96 15.91 11.37
CA ILE A 492 -17.54 14.70 11.99
C ILE A 492 -18.69 14.16 11.12
N SER A 493 -19.53 15.06 10.61
CA SER A 493 -20.63 14.75 9.68
C SER A 493 -20.11 14.13 8.40
N PHE A 494 -19.05 14.70 7.82
CA PHE A 494 -18.42 14.14 6.63
C PHE A 494 -17.95 12.71 6.89
N ILE A 495 -17.25 12.47 8.00
CA ILE A 495 -16.75 11.15 8.38
C ILE A 495 -17.89 10.13 8.53
N PHE A 496 -18.90 10.43 9.35
CA PHE A 496 -19.95 9.46 9.68
C PHE A 496 -20.98 9.25 8.56
N ARG A 497 -21.22 10.24 7.69
CA ARG A 497 -22.02 10.03 6.47
C ARG A 497 -21.37 8.99 5.55
N HIS A 498 -20.05 9.04 5.42
CA HIS A 498 -19.33 8.14 4.53
C HIS A 498 -19.06 6.75 5.13
N SER A 499 -19.09 6.61 6.46
CA SER A 499 -19.17 5.29 7.11
C SER A 499 -20.58 4.68 7.08
N ARG A 500 -21.53 5.31 6.37
CA ARG A 500 -22.94 4.92 6.31
C ARG A 500 -23.59 4.82 7.69
N ALA A 501 -23.18 5.68 8.63
CA ALA A 501 -23.86 5.80 9.92
C ALA A 501 -25.33 6.18 9.71
N ILE A 502 -26.19 5.65 10.57
CA ILE A 502 -27.64 5.79 10.47
C ILE A 502 -28.06 6.91 11.44
N PRO A 503 -28.42 8.11 10.94
CA PRO A 503 -28.85 9.20 11.81
C PRO A 503 -30.19 8.86 12.46
N ILE A 504 -30.31 9.09 13.76
CA ILE A 504 -31.54 8.91 14.53
C ILE A 504 -31.84 10.16 15.36
N ALA A 505 -33.14 10.44 15.52
CA ALA A 505 -33.65 11.45 16.44
C ALA A 505 -34.62 10.78 17.44
N PRO A 506 -34.78 11.32 18.66
CA PRO A 506 -35.83 10.89 19.55
C PRO A 506 -37.22 11.04 18.91
N ALA A 507 -38.13 10.10 19.18
CA ALA A 507 -39.52 10.15 18.67
C ALA A 507 -40.23 11.47 18.98
N LYS A 508 -39.92 12.10 20.12
CA LYS A 508 -40.50 13.39 20.53
C LYS A 508 -40.01 14.57 19.68
N GLU A 509 -38.84 14.46 19.07
CA GLU A 509 -38.22 15.52 18.27
C GLU A 509 -38.56 15.35 16.78
N ASP A 510 -38.37 14.14 16.24
CA ASP A 510 -38.68 13.83 14.84
C ASP A 510 -39.07 12.34 14.70
N PRO A 511 -40.39 12.03 14.78
CA PRO A 511 -40.88 10.66 14.59
C PRO A 511 -40.52 10.08 13.22
N ALA A 512 -40.54 10.90 12.17
CA ALA A 512 -40.30 10.44 10.80
C ALA A 512 -38.83 10.04 10.60
N MET A 513 -37.88 10.78 11.17
CA MET A 513 -36.47 10.39 11.16
C MET A 513 -36.23 9.10 11.95
N MET A 514 -36.89 8.92 13.08
CA MET A 514 -36.80 7.67 13.84
C MET A 514 -37.27 6.47 13.00
N GLU A 515 -38.42 6.58 12.34
CA GLU A 515 -38.93 5.51 11.45
C GLU A 515 -37.99 5.22 10.29
N ARG A 516 -37.42 6.26 9.65
CA ARG A 516 -36.40 6.10 8.60
C ARG A 516 -35.15 5.40 9.12
N ALA A 517 -34.71 5.71 10.33
CA ALA A 517 -33.55 5.07 10.94
C ALA A 517 -33.78 3.56 11.13
N PHE A 518 -34.93 3.14 11.65
CA PHE A 518 -35.28 1.72 11.78
C PHE A 518 -35.40 1.03 10.42
N ALA A 519 -35.96 1.70 9.40
CA ALA A 519 -36.02 1.15 8.04
C ALA A 519 -34.63 0.96 7.42
N GLU A 520 -33.71 1.91 7.63
CA GLU A 520 -32.31 1.80 7.18
C GLU A 520 -31.54 0.71 7.94
N VAL A 521 -31.80 0.53 9.25
CA VAL A 521 -31.26 -0.60 10.02
C VAL A 521 -31.73 -1.92 9.43
N ALA A 522 -33.03 -2.06 9.15
CA ALA A 522 -33.58 -3.28 8.57
C ALA A 522 -32.93 -3.60 7.21
N LYS A 523 -32.84 -2.59 6.34
CA LYS A 523 -32.17 -2.71 5.03
C LYS A 523 -30.70 -3.12 5.15
N ALA A 524 -29.97 -2.58 6.12
CA ALA A 524 -28.57 -2.92 6.36
C ALA A 524 -28.43 -4.38 6.81
N LEU A 525 -29.26 -4.82 7.76
CA LEU A 525 -29.26 -6.21 8.24
C LEU A 525 -29.69 -7.19 7.14
N ASP A 526 -30.70 -6.86 6.34
CA ASP A 526 -31.13 -7.69 5.19
C ASP A 526 -30.03 -7.82 4.12
N ALA A 527 -29.16 -6.81 3.99
CA ALA A 527 -27.98 -6.86 3.12
C ALA A 527 -26.80 -7.63 3.75
N GLY A 528 -26.96 -8.22 4.94
CA GLY A 528 -25.91 -8.96 5.63
C GLY A 528 -24.86 -8.06 6.29
N GLU A 529 -25.14 -6.78 6.53
CA GLU A 529 -24.22 -5.83 7.16
C GLU A 529 -24.24 -5.92 8.71
N LEU A 530 -23.18 -5.44 9.38
CA LEU A 530 -23.18 -5.27 10.83
C LEU A 530 -23.80 -3.91 11.20
N VAL A 531 -24.75 -3.91 12.13
CA VAL A 531 -25.32 -2.69 12.70
C VAL A 531 -24.89 -2.56 14.16
N GLY A 532 -24.33 -1.41 14.53
CA GLY A 532 -23.89 -1.12 15.89
C GLY A 532 -24.81 -0.15 16.60
N ILE A 533 -25.23 -0.48 17.81
CA ILE A 533 -26.08 0.39 18.64
C ILE A 533 -25.55 0.50 20.07
N PHE A 534 -25.75 1.70 20.62
CA PHE A 534 -25.54 2.01 22.03
C PHE A 534 -26.92 2.15 22.69
N PRO A 535 -27.50 1.07 23.25
CA PRO A 535 -28.91 1.04 23.67
C PRO A 535 -29.23 1.96 24.85
N GLU A 536 -28.24 2.53 25.53
CA GLU A 536 -28.41 3.61 26.52
C GLU A 536 -29.02 4.89 25.90
N GLY A 537 -28.75 5.12 24.61
CA GLY A 537 -29.21 6.29 23.86
C GLY A 537 -28.53 7.61 24.24
N ARG A 538 -27.56 7.58 25.15
CA ARG A 538 -26.72 8.73 25.54
C ARG A 538 -25.38 8.26 26.08
N ILE A 539 -24.35 9.11 25.97
CA ILE A 539 -23.05 8.89 26.62
C ILE A 539 -23.21 9.09 28.13
N THR A 540 -22.63 8.18 28.91
CA THR A 540 -22.63 8.27 30.37
C THR A 540 -21.96 9.55 30.89
N ASP A 541 -22.49 10.10 31.98
CA ASP A 541 -22.02 11.30 32.68
C ASP A 541 -21.45 10.97 34.07
N ASN A 542 -21.64 9.75 34.57
CA ASN A 542 -21.12 9.27 35.85
C ASN A 542 -20.25 8.00 35.72
N GLY A 543 -20.14 7.42 34.53
CA GLY A 543 -19.39 6.18 34.27
C GLY A 543 -20.18 4.92 34.56
N GLU A 544 -21.45 5.04 34.94
CA GLU A 544 -22.37 3.91 35.10
C GLU A 544 -23.10 3.59 33.81
N LEU A 545 -23.51 2.32 33.69
CA LEU A 545 -24.30 1.82 32.59
C LEU A 545 -25.75 2.27 32.77
N TYR A 546 -26.31 2.96 31.78
CA TYR A 546 -27.72 3.32 31.78
C TYR A 546 -28.62 2.15 31.35
N PRO A 547 -29.92 2.20 31.72
CA PRO A 547 -30.89 1.21 31.27
C PRO A 547 -30.96 1.11 29.75
N PHE A 548 -30.96 -0.12 29.23
CA PHE A 548 -31.06 -0.38 27.79
C PHE A 548 -32.49 -0.12 27.30
N ARG A 549 -32.62 0.63 26.20
CA ARG A 549 -33.91 1.01 25.63
C ARG A 549 -34.51 -0.10 24.76
N PRO A 550 -35.86 -0.14 24.59
CA PRO A 550 -36.56 -1.16 23.80
C PRO A 550 -36.31 -1.10 22.29
N GLY A 551 -35.48 -0.16 21.81
CA GLY A 551 -35.11 -0.07 20.40
C GLY A 551 -34.44 -1.35 19.87
N VAL A 552 -33.74 -2.10 20.74
CA VAL A 552 -33.16 -3.41 20.38
C VAL A 552 -34.25 -4.40 20.01
N THR A 553 -35.27 -4.55 20.86
CA THR A 553 -36.41 -5.45 20.63
C THR A 553 -37.08 -5.15 19.29
N ARG A 554 -37.33 -3.86 19.02
CA ARG A 554 -37.95 -3.43 17.76
C ARG A 554 -37.14 -3.83 16.52
N ILE A 555 -35.81 -3.77 16.58
CA ILE A 555 -34.94 -4.20 15.48
C ILE A 555 -35.05 -5.71 15.30
N LEU A 556 -34.98 -6.48 16.39
CA LEU A 556 -34.99 -7.94 16.35
C LEU A 556 -36.33 -8.54 15.94
N ASP A 557 -37.44 -7.89 16.30
CA ASP A 557 -38.79 -8.29 15.84
C ASP A 557 -38.91 -8.19 14.32
N LYS A 558 -38.23 -7.22 13.70
CA LYS A 558 -38.23 -7.04 12.25
C LYS A 558 -37.17 -7.90 11.55
N ASN A 559 -35.98 -8.00 12.15
CA ASN A 559 -34.82 -8.70 11.61
C ASN A 559 -34.24 -9.62 12.72
N PRO A 560 -34.67 -10.89 12.80
CA PRO A 560 -34.21 -11.81 13.84
C PRO A 560 -32.78 -12.29 13.55
N VAL A 561 -31.80 -11.42 13.84
CA VAL A 561 -30.36 -11.66 13.63
C VAL A 561 -29.64 -11.94 14.96
N PRO A 562 -28.48 -12.62 14.96
CA PRO A 562 -27.65 -12.77 16.15
C PRO A 562 -27.23 -11.41 16.73
N VAL A 563 -27.25 -11.30 18.07
CA VAL A 563 -26.79 -10.11 18.79
C VAL A 563 -25.41 -10.38 19.39
N ILE A 564 -24.45 -9.49 19.16
CA ILE A 564 -23.08 -9.58 19.69
C ILE A 564 -22.93 -8.55 20.82
N PRO A 565 -22.96 -8.96 22.10
CA PRO A 565 -22.76 -8.07 23.22
C PRO A 565 -21.27 -7.76 23.40
N LEU A 566 -20.92 -6.48 23.46
CA LEU A 566 -19.58 -5.99 23.73
C LEU A 566 -19.59 -5.03 24.92
N ALA A 567 -18.46 -4.91 25.61
CA ALA A 567 -18.22 -3.88 26.61
C ALA A 567 -16.87 -3.19 26.37
N LEU A 568 -16.90 -1.86 26.45
CA LEU A 568 -15.74 -0.98 26.52
C LEU A 568 -15.38 -0.74 27.98
N GLN A 569 -14.12 -1.03 28.32
CA GLN A 569 -13.54 -0.87 29.66
C GLN A 569 -12.41 0.17 29.66
N GLY A 570 -12.29 0.93 30.75
CA GLY A 570 -11.16 1.84 30.98
C GLY A 570 -11.24 3.21 30.29
N LEU A 571 -12.32 3.49 29.56
CA LEU A 571 -12.53 4.77 28.85
C LEU A 571 -13.02 5.88 29.76
N TRP A 572 -13.58 5.57 30.93
CA TRP A 572 -14.05 6.58 31.87
C TRP A 572 -12.87 7.32 32.53
N GLY A 573 -12.85 8.65 32.41
CA GLY A 573 -11.73 9.50 32.82
C GLY A 573 -10.69 9.74 31.71
N SER A 574 -10.92 9.24 30.50
CA SER A 574 -10.14 9.62 29.32
C SER A 574 -10.48 11.01 28.81
N PHE A 575 -9.62 11.56 27.92
CA PHE A 575 -9.82 12.85 27.24
C PHE A 575 -11.19 12.98 26.55
N PHE A 576 -11.77 11.86 26.10
CA PHE A 576 -13.05 11.82 25.38
C PHE A 576 -14.25 11.48 26.28
N SER A 577 -14.06 11.33 27.59
CA SER A 577 -15.12 11.08 28.58
C SER A 577 -15.59 12.38 29.26
N ARG A 578 -16.70 12.30 30.01
CA ARG A 578 -17.31 13.44 30.71
C ARG A 578 -16.94 13.58 32.20
N LYS A 579 -16.01 12.75 32.71
CA LYS A 579 -15.71 12.63 34.15
C LYS A 579 -15.35 13.96 34.86
N ASP A 580 -14.76 14.92 34.14
CA ASP A 580 -14.26 16.18 34.69
C ASP A 580 -14.86 17.44 34.00
N GLY A 581 -16.00 17.30 33.30
CA GLY A 581 -16.64 18.36 32.51
C GLY A 581 -16.94 17.95 31.07
N PRO A 582 -17.18 18.89 30.14
CA PRO A 582 -17.39 18.56 28.73
C PRO A 582 -16.17 17.81 28.17
N ALA A 583 -16.40 16.77 27.36
CA ALA A 583 -15.31 16.00 26.77
C ALA A 583 -14.38 16.90 25.94
N MET A 584 -13.10 16.52 25.85
CA MET A 584 -12.06 17.21 25.07
C MET A 584 -11.69 18.62 25.55
N THR A 585 -12.03 18.99 26.80
CA THR A 585 -11.74 20.34 27.34
C THR A 585 -10.48 20.44 28.20
N ARG A 586 -9.86 19.31 28.58
CA ARG A 586 -8.69 19.28 29.46
C ARG A 586 -7.60 18.35 28.89
N PRO A 587 -6.30 18.66 29.07
CA PRO A 587 -5.19 17.86 28.52
C PRO A 587 -5.20 16.40 29.03
N PHE A 588 -4.48 15.50 28.33
CA PHE A 588 -4.40 14.07 28.64
C PHE A 588 -3.88 13.79 30.07
N ARG A 589 -4.78 13.72 31.06
CA ARG A 589 -4.43 13.49 32.48
C ARG A 589 -3.99 12.06 32.80
N ARG A 590 -4.42 11.07 32.01
CA ARG A 590 -4.02 9.64 32.16
C ARG A 590 -2.73 9.28 31.39
N GLY A 591 -2.05 10.26 30.79
CA GLY A 591 -0.90 10.01 29.91
C GLY A 591 -1.31 9.39 28.57
N LEU A 592 -0.34 9.30 27.66
CA LEU A 592 -0.47 8.49 26.44
C LEU A 592 -0.38 6.99 26.81
N LEU A 593 -0.98 6.11 26.00
CA LEU A 593 -0.99 4.65 26.18
C LEU A 593 -1.81 4.14 27.37
N SER A 594 -2.87 4.86 27.77
CA SER A 594 -3.79 4.33 28.78
C SER A 594 -4.43 3.02 28.31
N THR A 595 -4.38 1.98 29.15
CA THR A 595 -4.96 0.67 28.79
C THR A 595 -6.48 0.78 28.76
N ILE A 596 -7.07 0.28 27.69
CA ILE A 596 -8.51 0.07 27.56
C ILE A 596 -8.75 -1.36 27.07
N ALA A 597 -9.94 -1.89 27.26
CA ALA A 597 -10.29 -3.19 26.71
C ALA A 597 -11.62 -3.16 25.98
N VAL A 598 -11.70 -3.95 24.91
CA VAL A 598 -12.96 -4.36 24.29
C VAL A 598 -13.16 -5.84 24.60
N VAL A 599 -14.23 -6.14 25.34
CA VAL A 599 -14.57 -7.49 25.75
C VAL A 599 -15.89 -7.89 25.10
N GLY A 600 -15.93 -9.04 24.43
CA GLY A 600 -17.13 -9.57 23.80
C GLY A 600 -17.60 -10.90 24.40
N ALA A 601 -18.92 -11.08 24.43
CA ALA A 601 -19.56 -12.34 24.77
C ALA A 601 -19.92 -13.15 23.50
N PRO A 602 -20.18 -14.46 23.63
CA PRO A 602 -20.77 -15.25 22.55
C PRO A 602 -22.07 -14.64 22.01
N PRO A 603 -22.41 -14.90 20.72
CA PRO A 603 -23.63 -14.39 20.13
C PRO A 603 -24.89 -14.84 20.90
N VAL A 604 -25.81 -13.91 21.13
CA VAL A 604 -27.13 -14.19 21.71
C VAL A 604 -28.14 -14.32 20.59
N ALA A 605 -28.95 -15.38 20.61
CA ALA A 605 -30.03 -15.57 19.64
C ALA A 605 -31.09 -14.46 19.76
N ALA A 606 -31.69 -14.06 18.63
CA ALA A 606 -32.67 -12.97 18.60
C ALA A 606 -33.83 -13.14 19.61
N ALA A 607 -34.35 -14.37 19.76
CA ALA A 607 -35.43 -14.70 20.69
C ALA A 607 -35.06 -14.52 22.17
N GLU A 608 -33.77 -14.51 22.48
CA GLU A 608 -33.23 -14.42 23.84
C GLU A 608 -32.68 -13.04 24.17
N ALA A 609 -32.54 -12.16 23.17
CA ALA A 609 -31.84 -10.88 23.28
C ALA A 609 -32.77 -9.75 23.78
N THR A 610 -33.33 -9.91 24.98
CA THR A 610 -34.10 -8.84 25.65
C THR A 610 -33.19 -7.71 26.14
N PRO A 611 -33.67 -6.45 26.23
CA PRO A 611 -32.87 -5.33 26.74
C PRO A 611 -32.23 -5.61 28.10
N GLU A 612 -32.98 -6.22 29.02
CA GLU A 612 -32.52 -6.52 30.38
C GLU A 612 -31.41 -7.58 30.38
N ARG A 613 -31.56 -8.63 29.57
CA ARG A 613 -30.55 -9.69 29.44
C ARG A 613 -29.28 -9.17 28.80
N LEU A 614 -29.41 -8.37 27.73
CA LEU A 614 -28.25 -7.75 27.08
C LEU A 614 -27.54 -6.77 28.01
N GLN A 615 -28.30 -6.00 28.81
CA GLN A 615 -27.72 -5.10 29.80
C GLN A 615 -26.94 -5.87 30.86
N ALA A 616 -27.48 -6.97 31.39
CA ALA A 616 -26.79 -7.82 32.36
C ALA A 616 -25.47 -8.37 31.79
N ILE A 617 -25.50 -8.90 30.55
CA ILE A 617 -24.30 -9.40 29.88
C ILE A 617 -23.25 -8.28 29.71
N VAL A 618 -23.64 -7.12 29.20
CA VAL A 618 -22.71 -5.99 28.99
C VAL A 618 -22.17 -5.47 30.32
N GLN A 619 -22.98 -5.47 31.38
CA GLN A 619 -22.55 -5.07 32.71
C GLN A 619 -21.51 -6.05 33.30
N ASP A 620 -21.73 -7.35 33.15
CA ASP A 620 -20.78 -8.39 33.57
C ASP A 620 -19.47 -8.31 32.77
N LEU A 621 -19.57 -8.11 31.44
CA LEU A 621 -18.41 -7.92 30.58
C LEU A 621 -17.61 -6.67 30.96
N ARG A 622 -18.29 -5.57 31.31
CA ARG A 622 -17.65 -4.32 31.76
C ARG A 622 -16.98 -4.52 33.11
N GLY A 623 -17.64 -5.21 34.04
CA GLY A 623 -17.21 -5.31 35.43
C GLY A 623 -17.03 -3.93 36.08
N ASP A 624 -16.06 -3.85 37.00
CA ASP A 624 -15.73 -2.62 37.73
C ASP A 624 -14.80 -1.67 36.95
N TRP A 625 -14.29 -2.11 35.80
CA TRP A 625 -13.33 -1.35 35.02
C TRP A 625 -14.01 -0.33 34.10
N LYS A 626 -14.36 0.81 34.69
CA LYS A 626 -14.96 1.96 34.01
C LYS A 626 -14.01 2.65 33.04
#